data_AF-A0A7H8N178-F1
#
_entry.id   AF-A0A7H8N178-F1
#
_cell.length_a   1.000
_cell.length_b   1.000
_cell.length_c   1.000
_cell.angle_alpha   90.00
_cell.angle_beta   90.00
_cell.angle_gamma   90.00
#
_symmetry.space_group_name_H-M   'P 1'
#
loop_
_entity.id
_entity.type
_entity.pdbx_description
1 polymer ?
#
loop_
_entity_poly.entity_id
_entity_poly.type
_entity_poly.pdbx_seq_one_letter_code
_entity_poly.pdbx_strand_id
1 'polypeptide(L)'
;MSQHENGQGEGLPARRQAREDRDRIKAAFGTRLRVLLDLTGLSSREFAARFPAYKDSTVRKYTLGTNLPPWDFLNDLLTEVARRTDDPAAPQRRTELFTAYRDTLVRTGATTRGSDQNSLLLRLLDGEEALRRIVDELAEVRARETQLRSDLEEEARRAGPAPTPESDARQHRLEEEGLHLAQRRDALVERRSALVGDLDRCRELLGALEAADGGEGSGGGGVIPPRPDLPPALSSGVGGGSARRRVAWVAGGAVAAVLLAGGGVMAGIWYMQGDVRESRQDARGAETTGASGPVSPSSTPAPAPTSGLPSSEGPSVGESAGASASASLPPSKAPVFVPPSGRTWSLVRDVAPMDDGTAWKYETGKVRVNTKDYPTTLQAYQASGTWQLDRKYTSLVTRLGVSDTAASGDSVVFTVEVDDEVVREITMGPGQDAESMTIDLRGAFRVTLKLHNPSVGLTVADGAWIDPVLTK
;
A
#
# COMPACT_ATOMS: atom_id res chain seq x y z
N MET A 1 -61.46 -23.21 -24.99
CA MET A 1 -61.17 -21.91 -24.36
C MET A 1 -61.18 -22.10 -22.85
N SER A 2 -60.01 -21.99 -22.20
CA SER A 2 -59.80 -21.58 -20.80
C SER A 2 -58.51 -22.20 -20.22
N GLN A 3 -57.36 -21.56 -20.45
CA GLN A 3 -56.17 -21.71 -19.62
C GLN A 3 -55.35 -20.42 -19.72
N HIS A 4 -55.54 -19.50 -18.77
CA HIS A 4 -54.53 -18.55 -18.32
C HIS A 4 -55.12 -17.77 -17.15
N GLU A 5 -54.72 -18.15 -15.93
CA GLU A 5 -54.66 -17.30 -14.73
C GLU A 5 -54.33 -18.22 -13.55
N ASN A 6 -53.04 -18.39 -13.23
CA ASN A 6 -52.54 -18.90 -11.95
C ASN A 6 -51.00 -18.87 -11.92
N GLY A 7 -50.41 -17.68 -12.03
CA GLY A 7 -48.94 -17.53 -12.08
C GLY A 7 -48.36 -16.29 -11.42
N GLN A 8 -49.13 -15.55 -10.61
CA GLN A 8 -48.68 -14.26 -10.03
C GLN A 8 -48.57 -14.22 -8.49
N GLY A 9 -48.80 -15.32 -7.77
CA GLY A 9 -48.86 -15.31 -6.30
C GLY A 9 -47.66 -15.91 -5.53
N GLU A 10 -46.93 -16.88 -6.09
CA GLU A 10 -45.96 -17.69 -5.31
C GLU A 10 -44.57 -17.06 -5.14
N GLY A 11 -44.23 -15.99 -5.87
CA GLY A 11 -42.87 -15.40 -5.86
C GLY A 11 -42.59 -14.38 -4.76
N LEU A 12 -43.61 -13.84 -4.10
CA LEU A 12 -43.45 -12.80 -3.07
C LEU A 12 -42.94 -13.33 -1.70
N PRO A 13 -43.44 -14.45 -1.15
CA PRO A 13 -42.92 -14.96 0.12
C PRO A 13 -41.47 -15.44 0.01
N ALA A 14 -41.10 -16.10 -1.10
CA ALA A 14 -39.73 -16.57 -1.32
C ALA A 14 -38.72 -15.40 -1.43
N ARG A 15 -39.09 -14.31 -2.10
CA ARG A 15 -38.25 -13.09 -2.18
C ARG A 15 -38.09 -12.41 -0.83
N ARG A 16 -39.15 -12.40 -0.02
CA ARG A 16 -39.10 -11.84 1.34
C ARG A 16 -38.19 -12.66 2.24
N GLN A 17 -38.34 -13.98 2.23
CA GLN A 17 -37.51 -14.89 3.01
C GLN A 17 -36.03 -14.78 2.62
N ALA A 18 -35.73 -14.74 1.31
CA ALA A 18 -34.36 -14.54 0.84
C ALA A 18 -33.76 -13.19 1.29
N ARG A 19 -34.57 -12.13 1.40
CA ARG A 19 -34.12 -10.84 1.94
C ARG A 19 -33.86 -10.91 3.44
N GLU A 20 -34.77 -11.53 4.20
CA GLU A 20 -34.62 -11.73 5.65
C GLU A 20 -33.38 -12.58 5.98
N ASP A 21 -33.09 -13.61 5.18
CA ASP A 21 -31.89 -14.43 5.32
C ASP A 21 -30.60 -13.64 5.03
N ARG A 22 -30.60 -12.81 3.97
CA ARG A 22 -29.47 -11.91 3.67
C ARG A 22 -29.22 -10.93 4.80
N ASP A 23 -30.27 -10.30 5.32
CA ASP A 23 -30.18 -9.33 6.41
C ASP A 23 -29.68 -10.01 7.71
N ARG A 24 -30.12 -11.24 7.99
CA ARG A 24 -29.61 -12.05 9.11
C ARG A 24 -28.12 -12.36 8.96
N ILE A 25 -27.66 -12.73 7.77
CA ILE A 25 -26.24 -13.01 7.50
C ILE A 25 -25.40 -11.75 7.70
N LYS A 26 -25.83 -10.60 7.16
CA LYS A 26 -25.13 -9.33 7.36
C LYS A 26 -25.10 -8.90 8.83
N ALA A 27 -26.20 -9.06 9.57
CA ALA A 27 -26.27 -8.76 11.00
C ALA A 27 -25.30 -9.63 11.83
N ALA A 28 -25.17 -10.91 11.49
CA ALA A 28 -24.21 -11.81 12.11
C ALA A 28 -22.77 -11.35 11.86
N PHE A 29 -22.45 -10.91 10.64
CA PHE A 29 -21.15 -10.32 10.33
C PHE A 29 -20.92 -8.99 11.07
N GLY A 30 -21.90 -8.10 11.11
CA GLY A 30 -21.84 -6.84 11.84
C GLY A 30 -21.56 -7.04 13.34
N THR A 31 -22.14 -8.08 13.93
CA THR A 31 -21.87 -8.46 15.34
C THR A 31 -20.39 -8.83 15.55
N ARG A 32 -19.75 -9.51 14.58
CA ARG A 32 -18.30 -9.78 14.64
C ARG A 32 -17.47 -8.50 14.56
N LEU A 33 -17.85 -7.57 13.67
CA LEU A 33 -17.19 -6.27 13.57
C LEU A 33 -17.32 -5.45 14.85
N ARG A 34 -18.48 -5.53 15.52
CA ARG A 34 -18.67 -4.89 16.83
C ARG A 34 -17.69 -5.43 17.86
N VAL A 35 -17.54 -6.76 17.95
CA VAL A 35 -16.55 -7.36 18.87
C VAL A 35 -15.14 -6.86 18.58
N LEU A 36 -14.75 -6.76 17.30
CA LEU A 36 -13.45 -6.21 16.93
C LEU A 36 -13.33 -4.73 17.30
N LEU A 37 -14.37 -3.92 17.08
CA LEU A 37 -14.38 -2.52 17.50
C LEU A 37 -14.25 -2.39 19.02
N ASP A 38 -14.95 -3.23 19.79
CA ASP A 38 -14.85 -3.25 21.25
C ASP A 38 -13.44 -3.61 21.73
N LEU A 39 -12.72 -4.50 21.02
CA LEU A 39 -11.32 -4.82 21.31
C LEU A 39 -10.36 -3.65 21.07
N THR A 40 -10.71 -2.71 20.19
CA THR A 40 -9.95 -1.45 20.10
C THR A 40 -10.16 -0.55 21.32
N GLY A 41 -11.21 -0.77 22.13
CA GLY A 41 -11.59 0.13 23.21
C GLY A 41 -11.98 1.53 22.72
N LEU A 42 -12.30 1.69 21.43
CA LEU A 42 -12.81 2.93 20.85
C LEU A 42 -14.31 2.83 20.62
N SER A 43 -15.03 3.93 20.90
CA SER A 43 -16.39 4.09 20.41
C SER A 43 -16.40 4.33 18.89
N SER A 44 -17.54 4.10 18.23
CA SER A 44 -17.70 4.36 16.79
C SER A 44 -17.35 5.80 16.40
N ARG A 45 -17.62 6.78 17.30
CA ARG A 45 -17.30 8.19 17.10
C ARG A 45 -15.80 8.45 17.18
N GLU A 46 -15.12 7.85 18.16
CA GLU A 46 -13.67 8.00 18.31
C GLU A 46 -12.91 7.29 17.18
N PHE A 47 -13.41 6.13 16.74
CA PHE A 47 -12.88 5.45 15.57
C PHE A 47 -13.00 6.33 14.32
N ALA A 48 -14.18 6.92 14.06
CA ALA A 48 -14.38 7.86 12.96
C ALA A 48 -13.53 9.14 13.07
N ALA A 49 -13.25 9.61 14.30
CA ALA A 49 -12.35 10.75 14.50
C ALA A 49 -10.88 10.41 14.17
N ARG A 50 -10.47 9.15 14.40
CA ARG A 50 -9.12 8.66 14.10
C ARG A 50 -8.94 8.31 12.62
N PHE A 51 -10.00 7.85 11.97
CA PHE A 51 -10.03 7.51 10.55
C PHE A 51 -11.05 8.42 9.82
N PRO A 52 -10.65 9.64 9.40
CA PRO A 52 -11.55 10.64 8.83
C PRO A 52 -12.25 10.21 7.54
N ALA A 53 -11.77 9.14 6.90
CA ALA A 53 -12.43 8.51 5.76
C ALA A 53 -13.85 8.01 6.09
N TYR A 54 -14.17 7.77 7.36
CA TYR A 54 -15.44 7.18 7.79
C TYR A 54 -16.25 8.13 8.67
N LYS A 55 -17.57 8.19 8.43
CA LYS A 55 -18.53 8.89 9.30
C LYS A 55 -18.98 7.97 10.44
N ASP A 56 -19.23 8.50 11.65
CA ASP A 56 -19.77 7.70 12.79
C ASP A 56 -21.03 6.91 12.40
N SER A 57 -21.93 7.53 11.64
CA SER A 57 -23.13 6.86 11.12
C SER A 57 -22.81 5.66 10.22
N THR A 58 -21.76 5.75 9.42
CA THR A 58 -21.29 4.67 8.53
C THR A 58 -20.67 3.53 9.34
N VAL A 59 -19.82 3.84 10.32
CA VAL A 59 -19.24 2.84 11.25
C VAL A 59 -20.35 2.07 11.98
N ARG A 60 -21.41 2.77 12.42
CA ARG A 60 -22.57 2.13 13.03
C ARG A 60 -23.34 1.23 12.06
N LYS A 61 -23.54 1.66 10.81
CA LYS A 61 -24.17 0.82 9.77
C LYS A 61 -23.42 -0.50 9.56
N TYR A 62 -22.09 -0.45 9.54
CA TYR A 62 -21.26 -1.66 9.39
C TYR A 62 -21.35 -2.58 10.61
N THR A 63 -21.21 -2.04 11.82
CA THR A 63 -21.30 -2.83 13.06
C THR A 63 -22.71 -3.34 13.39
N LEU A 64 -23.75 -2.72 12.83
CA LEU A 64 -25.13 -3.25 12.87
C LEU A 64 -25.40 -4.27 11.77
N GLY A 65 -24.51 -4.40 10.78
CA GLY A 65 -24.70 -5.28 9.64
C GLY A 65 -25.81 -4.82 8.70
N THR A 66 -26.14 -3.52 8.68
CA THR A 66 -27.09 -2.99 7.68
C THR A 66 -26.42 -2.92 6.31
N ASN A 67 -25.15 -2.50 6.31
CA ASN A 67 -24.28 -2.46 5.12
C ASN A 67 -23.01 -3.25 5.40
N LEU A 68 -22.43 -3.82 4.34
CA LEU A 68 -21.11 -4.44 4.42
C LEU A 68 -20.03 -3.35 4.21
N PRO A 69 -18.96 -3.37 5.03
CA PRO A 69 -17.91 -2.36 4.94
C PRO A 69 -17.02 -2.55 3.72
N PRO A 70 -16.39 -1.48 3.20
CA PRO A 70 -15.31 -1.61 2.24
C PRO A 70 -14.13 -2.33 2.88
N TRP A 71 -13.26 -2.85 2.01
CA TRP A 71 -12.06 -3.58 2.42
C TRP A 71 -11.13 -2.75 3.33
N ASP A 72 -10.94 -1.47 3.02
CA ASP A 72 -10.07 -0.57 3.80
C ASP A 72 -10.53 -0.44 5.25
N PHE A 73 -11.84 -0.39 5.48
CA PHE A 73 -12.39 -0.32 6.84
C PHE A 73 -12.03 -1.57 7.66
N LEU A 74 -12.04 -2.75 7.03
CA LEU A 74 -11.66 -3.99 7.71
C LEU A 74 -10.16 -3.99 8.06
N ASN A 75 -9.31 -3.46 7.18
CA ASN A 75 -7.88 -3.32 7.45
C ASN A 75 -7.60 -2.33 8.57
N ASP A 76 -8.21 -1.16 8.54
CA ASP A 76 -8.03 -0.12 9.57
C ASP A 76 -8.49 -0.63 10.94
N LEU A 77 -9.62 -1.33 10.97
CA LEU A 77 -10.13 -1.95 12.19
C LEU A 77 -9.15 -2.99 12.73
N LEU A 78 -8.67 -3.92 11.89
CA LEU A 78 -7.70 -4.93 12.32
C LEU A 78 -6.35 -4.34 12.73
N THR A 79 -5.90 -3.28 12.06
CA THR A 79 -4.66 -2.58 12.38
C THR A 79 -4.77 -1.92 13.76
N GLU A 80 -5.89 -1.27 14.04
CA GLU A 80 -6.12 -0.63 15.34
C GLU A 80 -6.32 -1.67 16.46
N VAL A 81 -6.91 -2.84 16.17
CA VAL A 81 -6.95 -3.97 17.12
C VAL A 81 -5.53 -4.44 17.43
N ALA A 82 -4.75 -4.78 16.40
CA ALA A 82 -3.38 -5.29 16.56
C ALA A 82 -2.50 -4.30 17.36
N ARG A 83 -2.63 -2.99 17.07
CA ARG A 83 -1.90 -1.92 17.77
C ARG A 83 -2.22 -1.82 19.26
N ARG A 84 -3.39 -2.27 19.70
CA ARG A 84 -3.86 -2.10 21.08
C ARG A 84 -3.83 -3.36 21.91
N THR A 85 -3.93 -4.53 21.28
CA THR A 85 -3.99 -5.80 21.98
C THR A 85 -2.67 -6.56 21.98
N ASP A 86 -1.66 -6.10 21.21
CA ASP A 86 -0.39 -6.81 20.98
C ASP A 86 -0.63 -8.31 20.70
N ASP A 87 -1.67 -8.60 19.92
CA ASP A 87 -2.22 -9.96 19.78
C ASP A 87 -1.32 -10.81 18.86
N PRO A 88 -0.66 -11.87 19.37
CA PRO A 88 0.16 -12.74 18.55
C PRO A 88 -0.67 -13.53 17.52
N ALA A 89 -1.99 -13.66 17.72
CA ALA A 89 -2.91 -14.28 16.79
C ALA A 89 -3.49 -13.30 15.75
N ALA A 90 -3.00 -12.05 15.68
CA ALA A 90 -3.47 -11.06 14.71
C ALA A 90 -3.44 -11.55 13.24
N PRO A 91 -2.41 -12.28 12.76
CA PRO A 91 -2.41 -12.82 11.39
C PRO A 91 -3.51 -13.87 11.15
N GLN A 92 -3.78 -14.73 12.14
CA GLN A 92 -4.81 -15.76 12.05
C GLN A 92 -6.20 -15.12 12.05
N ARG A 93 -6.44 -14.20 12.99
CA ARG A 93 -7.69 -13.42 13.08
C ARG A 93 -7.99 -12.65 11.79
N ARG A 94 -6.95 -12.08 11.17
CA ARG A 94 -7.06 -11.41 9.86
C ARG A 94 -7.57 -12.37 8.79
N THR A 95 -6.94 -13.53 8.67
CA THR A 95 -7.34 -14.58 7.71
C THR A 95 -8.78 -15.06 7.95
N GLU A 96 -9.14 -15.30 9.20
CA GLU A 96 -10.49 -15.71 9.59
C GLU A 96 -11.55 -14.65 9.26
N LEU A 97 -11.26 -13.38 9.54
CA LEU A 97 -12.19 -12.28 9.25
C LEU A 97 -12.43 -12.16 7.74
N PHE A 98 -11.38 -12.18 6.93
CA PHE A 98 -11.50 -12.04 5.48
C PHE A 98 -12.14 -13.28 4.83
N THR A 99 -11.87 -14.47 5.35
CA THR A 99 -12.57 -15.68 4.92
C THR A 99 -14.07 -15.59 5.22
N ALA A 100 -14.43 -15.15 6.43
CA ALA A 100 -15.83 -14.94 6.81
C ALA A 100 -16.51 -13.82 6.01
N TYR A 101 -15.75 -12.77 5.67
CA TYR A 101 -16.23 -11.66 4.86
C TYR A 101 -16.54 -12.12 3.43
N ARG A 102 -15.64 -12.89 2.82
CA ARG A 102 -15.85 -13.52 1.51
C ARG A 102 -17.10 -14.38 1.48
N ASP A 103 -17.26 -15.27 2.47
CA ASP A 103 -18.46 -16.13 2.59
C ASP A 103 -19.73 -15.28 2.72
N THR A 104 -19.68 -14.21 3.53
CA THR A 104 -20.80 -13.27 3.70
C THR A 104 -21.18 -12.60 2.38
N LEU A 105 -20.21 -12.14 1.59
CA LEU A 105 -20.47 -11.55 0.27
C LEU A 105 -21.14 -12.56 -0.66
N VAL A 106 -20.59 -13.76 -0.79
CA VAL A 106 -21.13 -14.82 -1.65
C VAL A 106 -22.56 -15.19 -1.24
N ARG A 107 -22.79 -15.42 0.06
CA ARG A 107 -24.12 -15.79 0.57
C ARG A 107 -25.14 -14.67 0.50
N THR A 108 -24.70 -13.42 0.46
CA THR A 108 -25.59 -12.27 0.20
C THR A 108 -25.88 -12.04 -1.28
N GLY A 109 -25.29 -12.85 -2.17
CA GLY A 109 -25.55 -12.87 -3.60
C GLY A 109 -24.46 -12.21 -4.46
N ALA A 110 -23.30 -11.87 -3.89
CA ALA A 110 -22.18 -11.34 -4.66
C ALA A 110 -21.66 -12.38 -5.66
N THR A 111 -21.28 -11.91 -6.84
CA THR A 111 -20.68 -12.74 -7.88
C THR A 111 -19.44 -12.05 -8.46
N THR A 112 -18.48 -12.83 -8.97
CA THR A 112 -17.24 -12.29 -9.56
C THR A 112 -17.46 -11.48 -10.84
N ARG A 113 -18.66 -11.56 -11.43
CA ARG A 113 -19.05 -10.82 -12.65
C ARG A 113 -20.12 -9.75 -12.40
N GLY A 114 -20.66 -9.66 -11.19
CA GLY A 114 -21.72 -8.71 -10.86
C GLY A 114 -21.20 -7.28 -10.79
N SER A 115 -22.11 -6.32 -10.98
CA SER A 115 -21.85 -4.88 -10.91
C SER A 115 -22.49 -4.21 -9.68
N ASP A 116 -23.23 -4.96 -8.86
CA ASP A 116 -23.75 -4.46 -7.60
C ASP A 116 -22.64 -4.27 -6.57
N GLN A 117 -22.92 -3.49 -5.52
CA GLN A 117 -21.95 -3.15 -4.48
C GLN A 117 -21.27 -4.39 -3.88
N ASN A 118 -22.02 -5.46 -3.57
CA ASN A 118 -21.44 -6.65 -2.95
C ASN A 118 -20.54 -7.42 -3.94
N SER A 119 -20.92 -7.49 -5.21
CA SER A 119 -20.10 -8.09 -6.27
C SER A 119 -18.80 -7.30 -6.50
N LEU A 120 -18.85 -5.97 -6.47
CA LEU A 120 -17.66 -5.12 -6.57
C LEU A 120 -16.74 -5.30 -5.37
N LEU A 121 -17.29 -5.38 -4.15
CA LEU A 121 -16.52 -5.68 -2.93
C LEU A 121 -15.85 -7.06 -2.98
N LEU A 122 -16.54 -8.08 -3.51
CA LEU A 122 -15.97 -9.41 -3.70
C LEU A 122 -14.82 -9.39 -4.72
N ARG A 123 -14.97 -8.65 -5.82
CA ARG A 123 -13.90 -8.50 -6.83
C ARG A 123 -12.68 -7.77 -6.28
N LEU A 124 -12.88 -6.74 -5.46
CA LEU A 124 -11.78 -6.07 -4.78
C LEU A 124 -11.05 -7.03 -3.83
N LEU A 125 -11.80 -7.77 -3.03
CA LEU A 125 -11.28 -8.77 -2.11
C LEU A 125 -10.42 -9.84 -2.83
N ASP A 126 -11.01 -10.54 -3.80
CA ASP A 126 -10.33 -11.60 -4.54
C ASP A 126 -9.16 -11.04 -5.37
N GLY A 127 -9.30 -9.82 -5.90
CA GLY A 127 -8.26 -9.17 -6.69
C GLY A 127 -7.07 -8.69 -5.87
N GLU A 128 -7.27 -8.19 -4.66
CA GLU A 128 -6.15 -7.83 -3.78
C GLU A 128 -5.39 -9.07 -3.28
N GLU A 129 -6.09 -10.18 -3.01
CA GLU A 129 -5.42 -11.46 -2.75
C GLU A 129 -4.61 -11.95 -3.95
N ALA A 130 -5.17 -11.83 -5.17
CA ALA A 130 -4.46 -12.17 -6.38
C ALA A 130 -3.23 -11.27 -6.62
N LEU A 131 -3.31 -9.98 -6.29
CA LEU A 131 -2.15 -9.07 -6.34
C LEU A 131 -1.05 -9.53 -5.39
N ARG A 132 -1.39 -9.87 -4.14
CA ARG A 132 -0.40 -10.39 -3.18
C ARG A 132 0.31 -11.63 -3.72
N ARG A 133 -0.46 -12.60 -4.24
CA ARG A 133 0.13 -13.82 -4.84
C ARG A 133 1.06 -13.50 -6.01
N ILE A 134 0.68 -12.57 -6.90
CA ILE A 134 1.54 -12.17 -8.02
C ILE A 134 2.83 -11.50 -7.52
N VAL A 135 2.76 -10.69 -6.47
CA VAL A 135 3.94 -10.09 -5.86
C VAL A 135 4.85 -11.15 -5.23
N ASP A 136 4.29 -12.14 -4.53
CA ASP A 136 5.06 -13.25 -3.96
C ASP A 136 5.75 -14.07 -5.08
N GLU A 137 5.03 -14.36 -6.17
CA GLU A 137 5.60 -15.05 -7.33
C GLU A 137 6.70 -14.22 -8.02
N LEU A 138 6.54 -12.89 -8.10
CA LEU A 138 7.57 -12.00 -8.64
C LEU A 138 8.83 -11.98 -7.78
N ALA A 139 8.67 -11.99 -6.45
CA ALA A 139 9.78 -12.07 -5.52
C ALA A 139 10.54 -13.41 -5.68
N GLU A 140 9.82 -14.51 -5.84
CA GLU A 140 10.42 -15.82 -6.12
C GLU A 140 11.18 -15.82 -7.45
N VAL A 141 10.62 -15.24 -8.51
CA VAL A 141 11.28 -15.14 -9.82
C VAL A 141 12.56 -14.30 -9.71
N ARG A 142 12.53 -13.16 -9.02
CA ARG A 142 13.73 -12.33 -8.77
C ARG A 142 14.81 -13.07 -7.99
N ALA A 143 14.41 -13.84 -6.97
CA ALA A 143 15.35 -14.66 -6.19
C ALA A 143 16.04 -15.70 -7.08
N ARG A 144 15.28 -16.38 -7.95
CA ARG A 144 15.82 -17.35 -8.91
C ARG A 144 16.71 -16.69 -9.97
N GLU A 145 16.35 -15.52 -10.50
CA GLU A 145 17.19 -14.78 -11.44
C GLU A 145 18.54 -14.38 -10.81
N THR A 146 18.53 -13.97 -9.54
CA THR A 146 19.74 -13.62 -8.78
C THR A 146 20.64 -14.83 -8.55
N GLN A 147 20.03 -15.98 -8.22
CA GLN A 147 20.74 -17.24 -8.09
C GLN A 147 21.37 -17.67 -9.42
N LEU A 148 20.61 -17.60 -10.51
CA LEU A 148 21.09 -17.98 -11.85
C LEU A 148 22.25 -17.08 -12.32
N ARG A 149 22.23 -15.79 -11.98
CA ARG A 149 23.37 -14.89 -12.23
C ARG A 149 24.61 -15.32 -11.46
N SER A 150 24.45 -15.70 -10.20
CA SER A 150 25.55 -16.21 -9.37
C SER A 150 26.12 -17.51 -9.95
N ASP A 151 25.26 -18.42 -10.41
CA ASP A 151 25.66 -19.68 -11.04
C ASP A 151 26.39 -19.46 -12.37
N LEU A 152 25.94 -18.50 -13.20
CA LEU A 152 26.63 -18.10 -14.43
C LEU A 152 28.03 -17.52 -14.14
N GLU A 153 28.16 -16.68 -13.11
CA GLU A 153 29.45 -16.13 -12.70
C GLU A 153 30.39 -17.20 -12.13
N GLU A 154 29.85 -18.20 -11.42
CA GLU A 154 30.61 -19.35 -10.93
C GLU A 154 31.09 -20.24 -12.08
N GLU A 155 30.24 -20.51 -13.08
CA GLU A 155 30.62 -21.28 -14.25
C GLU A 155 31.64 -20.53 -15.11
N ALA A 156 31.49 -19.21 -15.28
CA ALA A 156 32.51 -18.38 -15.95
C ALA A 156 33.87 -18.43 -15.23
N ARG A 157 33.87 -18.46 -13.89
CA ARG A 157 35.09 -18.65 -13.08
C ARG A 157 35.68 -20.06 -13.23
N ARG A 158 34.83 -21.09 -13.31
CA ARG A 158 35.24 -22.50 -13.41
C ARG A 158 35.77 -22.87 -14.80
N ALA A 159 35.20 -22.31 -15.86
CA ALA A 159 35.58 -22.59 -17.25
C ALA A 159 37.03 -22.18 -17.57
N GLY A 160 37.60 -21.21 -16.84
CA GLY A 160 38.96 -20.73 -17.07
C GLY A 160 39.21 -20.29 -18.52
N PRO A 161 40.46 -20.27 -19.00
CA PRO A 161 40.79 -19.83 -20.37
C PRO A 161 40.47 -20.86 -21.47
N ALA A 162 40.01 -22.07 -21.13
CA ALA A 162 39.74 -23.14 -22.09
C ALA A 162 38.39 -23.80 -21.79
N PRO A 163 37.29 -23.34 -22.41
CA PRO A 163 35.97 -23.90 -22.19
C PRO A 163 35.95 -25.38 -22.63
N THR A 164 35.38 -26.22 -21.78
CA THR A 164 35.07 -27.62 -22.12
C THR A 164 33.67 -27.68 -22.74
N PRO A 165 33.39 -28.64 -23.64
CA PRO A 165 32.06 -28.78 -24.24
C PRO A 165 30.95 -29.03 -23.19
N GLU A 166 31.30 -29.56 -22.02
CA GLU A 166 30.40 -29.72 -20.88
C GLU A 166 30.09 -28.38 -20.18
N SER A 167 31.09 -27.49 -20.08
CA SER A 167 30.91 -26.11 -19.61
C SER A 167 29.99 -25.33 -20.53
N ASP A 168 30.19 -25.43 -21.85
CA ASP A 168 29.35 -24.76 -22.84
C ASP A 168 27.89 -25.26 -22.79
N ALA A 169 27.69 -26.57 -22.66
CA ALA A 169 26.35 -27.16 -22.52
C ALA A 169 25.66 -26.80 -21.19
N ARG A 170 26.43 -26.52 -20.13
CA ARG A 170 25.89 -26.05 -18.85
C ARG A 170 25.53 -24.58 -18.90
N GLN A 171 26.40 -23.76 -19.51
CA GLN A 171 26.13 -22.34 -19.73
C GLN A 171 24.88 -22.12 -20.59
N HIS A 172 24.73 -22.86 -21.70
CA HIS A 172 23.54 -22.77 -22.54
C HIS A 172 22.25 -23.09 -21.79
N ARG A 173 22.27 -24.09 -20.88
CA ARG A 173 21.11 -24.43 -20.04
C ARG A 173 20.76 -23.32 -19.05
N LEU A 174 21.75 -22.69 -18.44
CA LEU A 174 21.54 -21.54 -17.56
C LEU A 174 20.99 -20.33 -18.33
N GLU A 175 21.49 -20.08 -19.54
CA GLU A 175 20.96 -19.01 -20.40
C GLU A 175 19.50 -19.27 -20.82
N GLU A 176 19.15 -20.50 -21.18
CA GLU A 176 17.76 -20.91 -21.47
C GLU A 176 16.83 -20.72 -20.26
N GLU A 177 17.27 -21.11 -19.06
CA GLU A 177 16.50 -20.91 -17.84
C GLU A 177 16.35 -19.42 -17.51
N GLY A 178 17.39 -18.61 -17.73
CA GLY A 178 17.33 -17.15 -17.61
C GLY A 178 16.30 -16.53 -18.55
N LEU A 179 16.22 -16.98 -19.81
CA LEU A 179 15.20 -16.53 -20.76
C LEU A 179 13.79 -16.90 -20.29
N HIS A 180 13.59 -18.11 -19.76
CA HIS A 180 12.30 -18.56 -19.26
C HIS A 180 11.85 -17.76 -18.01
N LEU A 181 12.77 -17.46 -17.10
CA LEU A 181 12.49 -16.61 -15.93
C LEU A 181 12.11 -15.18 -16.34
N ALA A 182 12.83 -14.60 -17.31
CA ALA A 182 12.51 -13.27 -17.83
C ALA A 182 11.11 -13.22 -18.47
N GLN A 183 10.74 -14.23 -19.26
CA GLN A 183 9.38 -14.35 -19.83
C GLN A 183 8.33 -14.48 -18.74
N ARG A 184 8.57 -15.29 -17.71
CA ARG A 184 7.64 -15.44 -16.58
C ARG A 184 7.48 -14.13 -15.81
N ARG A 185 8.58 -13.41 -15.55
CA ARG A 185 8.55 -12.09 -14.92
C ARG A 185 7.68 -11.12 -15.71
N ASP A 186 7.91 -11.02 -17.02
CA ASP A 186 7.18 -10.08 -17.87
C ASP A 186 5.67 -10.40 -17.90
N ALA A 187 5.31 -11.69 -17.96
CA ALA A 187 3.91 -12.13 -17.87
C ALA A 187 3.27 -11.80 -16.51
N LEU A 188 3.99 -11.94 -15.40
CA LEU A 188 3.51 -11.58 -14.07
C LEU A 188 3.34 -10.07 -13.92
N VAL A 189 4.27 -9.27 -14.46
CA VAL A 189 4.17 -7.80 -14.48
C VAL A 189 2.96 -7.34 -15.28
N GLU A 190 2.73 -7.92 -16.47
CA GLU A 190 1.57 -7.60 -17.29
C GLU A 190 0.27 -7.96 -16.55
N ARG A 191 0.19 -9.17 -16.00
CA ARG A 191 -0.97 -9.62 -15.21
C ARG A 191 -1.24 -8.72 -14.01
N ARG A 192 -0.18 -8.29 -13.30
CA ARG A 192 -0.29 -7.35 -12.19
C ARG A 192 -0.87 -6.02 -12.66
N SER A 193 -0.35 -5.46 -13.75
CA SER A 193 -0.82 -4.17 -14.28
C SER A 193 -2.29 -4.21 -14.71
N ALA A 194 -2.72 -5.29 -15.35
CA ALA A 194 -4.12 -5.49 -15.73
C ALA A 194 -5.03 -5.59 -14.49
N LEU A 195 -4.58 -6.34 -13.47
CA LEU A 195 -5.34 -6.51 -12.24
C LEU A 195 -5.46 -5.20 -11.45
N VAL A 196 -4.39 -4.41 -11.35
CA VAL A 196 -4.44 -3.07 -10.72
C VAL A 196 -5.48 -2.19 -11.43
N GLY A 197 -5.45 -2.12 -12.76
CA GLY A 197 -6.43 -1.35 -13.53
C GLY A 197 -7.88 -1.82 -13.33
N ASP A 198 -8.10 -3.13 -13.19
CA ASP A 198 -9.41 -3.69 -12.88
C ASP A 198 -9.89 -3.32 -11.47
N LEU A 199 -9.01 -3.30 -10.47
CA LEU A 199 -9.35 -2.91 -9.10
C LEU A 199 -9.63 -1.42 -8.98
N ASP A 200 -8.85 -0.57 -9.64
CA ASP A 200 -9.08 0.87 -9.65
C ASP A 200 -10.46 1.19 -10.27
N ARG A 201 -10.82 0.52 -11.36
CA ARG A 201 -12.17 0.62 -11.94
C ARG A 201 -13.25 0.17 -10.96
N CYS A 202 -13.02 -0.89 -10.17
CA CYS A 202 -13.98 -1.32 -9.15
C CYS A 202 -14.13 -0.28 -8.03
N ARG A 203 -13.05 0.37 -7.60
CA ARG A 203 -13.07 1.46 -6.61
C ARG A 203 -13.84 2.67 -7.13
N GLU A 204 -13.61 3.07 -8.38
CA GLU A 204 -14.35 4.17 -9.03
C GLU A 204 -15.86 3.89 -9.07
N LEU A 205 -16.25 2.67 -9.47
CA LEU A 205 -17.65 2.26 -9.51
C LEU A 205 -18.31 2.24 -8.12
N LEU A 206 -17.59 1.79 -7.10
CA LEU A 206 -18.07 1.85 -5.71
C LEU A 206 -18.25 3.30 -5.24
N GLY A 207 -17.27 4.17 -5.52
CA GLY A 207 -17.38 5.59 -5.20
C GLY A 207 -18.58 6.26 -5.88
N ALA A 208 -18.86 5.90 -7.14
CA ALA A 208 -20.03 6.38 -7.86
C ALA A 208 -21.36 5.90 -7.24
N LEU A 209 -21.44 4.64 -6.80
CA LEU A 209 -22.62 4.10 -6.12
C LEU A 209 -22.85 4.76 -4.75
N GLU A 210 -21.78 5.01 -3.99
CA GLU A 210 -21.88 5.69 -2.70
C GLU A 210 -22.27 7.16 -2.83
N ALA A 211 -21.78 7.85 -3.87
CA ALA A 211 -22.18 9.22 -4.18
C ALA A 211 -23.66 9.32 -4.57
N ALA A 212 -24.20 8.32 -5.29
CA ALA A 212 -25.61 8.27 -5.65
C ALA A 212 -26.52 8.02 -4.44
N ASP A 213 -26.09 7.20 -3.48
CA ASP A 213 -26.86 6.87 -2.27
C ASP A 213 -26.77 7.97 -1.18
N GLY A 214 -25.72 8.81 -1.24
CA GLY A 214 -25.50 9.95 -0.34
C GLY A 214 -26.26 11.24 -0.69
N GLY A 215 -27.05 11.23 -1.78
CA GLY A 215 -27.77 12.38 -2.33
C GLY A 215 -29.10 12.73 -1.67
N GLU A 216 -29.36 12.35 -0.41
CA GLU A 216 -30.50 12.85 0.35
C GLU A 216 -30.12 14.15 1.08
N GLY A 217 -30.32 15.29 0.41
CA GLY A 217 -30.31 16.58 1.11
C GLY A 217 -30.00 17.85 0.31
N SER A 218 -30.48 18.05 -0.91
CA SER A 218 -30.73 19.41 -1.42
C SER A 218 -31.65 19.38 -2.64
N GLY A 219 -32.75 20.12 -2.59
CA GLY A 219 -33.75 20.18 -3.65
C GLY A 219 -33.19 20.66 -4.99
N GLY A 220 -33.63 20.01 -6.07
CA GLY A 220 -33.36 20.40 -7.44
C GLY A 220 -34.18 19.52 -8.37
N GLY A 221 -35.14 20.12 -9.06
CA GLY A 221 -36.24 19.42 -9.72
C GLY A 221 -35.79 18.40 -10.76
N GLY A 222 -36.33 17.18 -10.63
CA GLY A 222 -36.33 16.22 -11.71
C GLY A 222 -37.15 16.76 -12.88
N VAL A 223 -36.49 16.97 -14.01
CA VAL A 223 -37.13 17.21 -15.31
C VAL A 223 -37.82 15.92 -15.74
N ILE A 224 -39.11 15.85 -15.46
CA ILE A 224 -40.04 14.89 -16.09
C ILE A 224 -40.50 15.54 -17.41
N PRO A 225 -40.46 14.85 -18.57
CA PRO A 225 -41.00 15.39 -19.81
C PRO A 225 -42.53 15.57 -19.71
N PRO A 226 -43.12 16.62 -20.32
CA PRO A 226 -44.53 16.95 -20.10
C PRO A 226 -45.44 15.90 -20.72
N ARG A 227 -46.37 15.37 -19.93
CA ARG A 227 -47.50 14.56 -20.38
C ARG A 227 -48.74 15.47 -20.47
N PRO A 228 -49.58 15.38 -21.53
CA PRO A 228 -50.61 16.37 -21.78
C PRO A 228 -51.83 16.24 -20.84
N ASP A 229 -52.48 17.38 -20.65
CA ASP A 229 -53.58 17.71 -19.73
C ASP A 229 -54.81 16.81 -19.80
N LEU A 230 -55.44 16.58 -18.64
CA LEU A 230 -56.89 16.40 -18.44
C LEU A 230 -57.27 16.80 -16.98
N PRO A 231 -58.51 17.32 -16.73
CA PRO A 231 -58.84 18.29 -15.67
C PRO A 231 -59.31 17.68 -14.32
N PRO A 232 -59.57 18.49 -13.27
CA PRO A 232 -59.51 18.04 -11.88
C PRO A 232 -60.81 17.43 -11.37
N ALA A 233 -60.68 16.44 -10.49
CA ALA A 233 -61.77 15.96 -9.65
C ALA A 233 -61.50 16.31 -8.18
N LEU A 234 -62.47 16.99 -7.58
CA LEU A 234 -62.61 17.34 -6.18
C LEU A 234 -62.93 16.10 -5.33
N SER A 235 -62.30 15.98 -4.16
CA SER A 235 -62.86 15.47 -2.87
C SER A 235 -61.72 15.28 -1.86
N SER A 236 -61.63 16.09 -0.80
CA SER A 236 -62.11 15.79 0.57
C SER A 236 -61.65 14.43 1.07
N GLY A 237 -60.89 14.24 2.15
CA GLY A 237 -60.71 14.96 3.41
C GLY A 237 -60.41 13.89 4.48
N VAL A 238 -60.17 14.32 5.73
CA VAL A 238 -59.98 13.48 6.94
C VAL A 238 -58.57 12.84 7.03
N GLY A 239 -57.76 12.99 8.08
CA GLY A 239 -58.00 13.37 9.47
C GLY A 239 -57.39 12.29 10.38
N GLY A 240 -56.58 12.70 11.37
CA GLY A 240 -56.07 11.85 12.46
C GLY A 240 -54.60 11.44 12.26
N GLY A 241 -53.66 11.67 13.17
CA GLY A 241 -53.79 11.86 14.61
C GLY A 241 -52.93 10.80 15.32
N SER A 242 -51.78 11.24 15.84
CA SER A 242 -51.04 10.70 17.00
C SER A 242 -50.93 9.18 17.23
N ALA A 243 -49.71 8.68 17.43
CA ALA A 243 -49.33 8.09 18.73
C ALA A 243 -47.84 7.74 18.80
N ARG A 244 -47.16 8.46 19.69
CA ARG A 244 -45.92 8.03 20.34
C ARG A 244 -46.16 6.75 21.13
N ARG A 245 -45.24 5.79 21.06
CA ARG A 245 -44.89 4.92 22.21
C ARG A 245 -43.38 4.76 22.32
N ARG A 246 -42.81 5.42 23.33
CA ARG A 246 -41.63 4.98 24.08
C ARG A 246 -42.14 4.22 25.30
N VAL A 247 -41.41 3.21 25.78
CA VAL A 247 -41.16 2.76 27.18
C VAL A 247 -40.30 1.49 27.05
N ALA A 248 -38.98 1.55 27.31
CA ALA A 248 -38.25 1.29 28.58
C ALA A 248 -38.01 -0.23 28.83
N TRP A 249 -36.77 -0.74 28.70
CA TRP A 249 -35.71 -0.87 29.73
C TRP A 249 -36.06 -1.74 30.95
N VAL A 250 -35.43 -2.93 31.03
CA VAL A 250 -34.99 -3.68 32.23
C VAL A 250 -33.82 -4.57 31.75
N ALA A 251 -32.54 -4.23 32.04
CA ALA A 251 -31.66 -4.81 33.07
C ALA A 251 -31.72 -6.35 33.15
N GLY A 252 -30.65 -7.16 33.14
CA GLY A 252 -29.19 -7.00 33.17
C GLY A 252 -28.58 -8.40 33.45
N GLY A 253 -27.28 -8.56 33.21
CA GLY A 253 -26.46 -9.56 33.92
C GLY A 253 -26.09 -10.88 33.21
N ALA A 254 -24.78 -10.99 32.94
CA ALA A 254 -23.91 -12.19 32.91
C ALA A 254 -24.14 -13.29 31.83
N VAL A 255 -23.09 -13.55 31.03
CA VAL A 255 -22.14 -14.68 31.21
C VAL A 255 -21.26 -14.78 29.96
N ALA A 256 -19.95 -14.56 30.17
CA ALA A 256 -18.90 -15.04 29.31
C ALA A 256 -18.87 -16.58 29.36
N ALA A 257 -19.15 -17.27 28.25
CA ALA A 257 -18.73 -18.63 27.90
C ALA A 257 -19.63 -19.24 26.80
N VAL A 258 -19.53 -18.81 25.53
CA VAL A 258 -19.98 -19.61 24.37
C VAL A 258 -19.07 -19.35 23.16
N LEU A 259 -17.81 -19.77 23.24
CA LEU A 259 -16.87 -19.83 22.10
C LEU A 259 -16.23 -21.23 21.94
N LEU A 260 -16.95 -22.30 22.30
CA LEU A 260 -16.43 -23.68 22.21
C LEU A 260 -17.45 -24.70 21.65
N ALA A 261 -18.31 -24.31 20.71
CA ALA A 261 -19.16 -25.26 20.00
C ALA A 261 -19.38 -24.84 18.55
N GLY A 262 -18.42 -25.20 17.70
CA GLY A 262 -18.48 -25.00 16.25
C GLY A 262 -17.20 -25.47 15.59
N GLY A 263 -16.72 -26.65 15.99
CA GLY A 263 -15.47 -27.24 15.51
C GLY A 263 -15.52 -27.66 14.04
N GLY A 264 -14.34 -27.60 13.42
CA GLY A 264 -14.00 -28.18 12.13
C GLY A 264 -12.48 -28.25 12.02
N VAL A 265 -11.88 -29.16 12.79
CA VAL A 265 -10.45 -29.49 12.81
C VAL A 265 -10.05 -30.18 11.52
N MET A 266 -9.01 -29.69 10.85
CA MET A 266 -8.01 -30.53 10.18
C MET A 266 -6.62 -29.95 10.44
N ALA A 267 -5.98 -30.46 11.50
CA ALA A 267 -4.55 -30.31 11.71
C ALA A 267 -3.83 -31.42 10.93
N GLY A 268 -2.88 -31.03 10.08
CA GLY A 268 -1.87 -31.90 9.50
C GLY A 268 -0.52 -31.24 9.67
N ILE A 269 0.16 -31.59 10.75
CA ILE A 269 1.52 -31.17 11.10
C ILE A 269 2.51 -31.94 10.21
N TRP A 270 3.44 -31.22 9.58
CA TRP A 270 4.78 -31.67 9.18
C TRP A 270 5.71 -30.46 9.43
N TYR A 271 6.41 -30.39 10.56
CA TYR A 271 7.72 -30.98 10.85
C TYR A 271 8.83 -30.50 9.89
N MET A 272 9.61 -29.50 10.31
CA MET A 272 11.02 -29.32 9.96
C MET A 272 11.70 -28.48 11.05
N GLN A 273 12.22 -29.16 12.06
CA GLN A 273 13.24 -28.65 12.97
C GLN A 273 14.50 -29.49 12.75
N GLY A 274 15.61 -28.82 12.43
CA GLY A 274 16.97 -29.29 12.65
C GLY A 274 17.56 -30.18 11.56
N ASP A 275 18.48 -29.60 10.77
CA ASP A 275 19.75 -30.24 10.41
C ASP A 275 20.66 -29.25 9.67
N VAL A 276 21.46 -28.47 10.42
CA VAL A 276 22.81 -28.04 10.00
C VAL A 276 23.64 -27.78 11.25
N ARG A 277 24.28 -28.82 11.79
CA ARG A 277 25.58 -28.67 12.48
C ARG A 277 26.25 -30.02 12.71
N GLU A 278 27.02 -30.47 11.73
CA GLU A 278 28.18 -31.31 12.00
C GLU A 278 29.18 -31.26 10.83
N SER A 279 30.29 -30.54 11.01
CA SER A 279 31.64 -31.04 10.70
C SER A 279 32.73 -29.98 10.92
N ARG A 280 33.67 -30.38 11.79
CA ARG A 280 35.08 -29.98 11.92
C ARG A 280 35.39 -28.56 12.41
N GLN A 281 35.96 -28.46 13.61
CA GLN A 281 37.41 -28.64 13.77
C GLN A 281 37.83 -28.78 15.24
N ASP A 282 38.49 -29.89 15.55
CA ASP A 282 39.35 -30.06 16.73
C ASP A 282 40.60 -29.19 16.59
N ALA A 283 40.93 -28.43 17.64
CA ALA A 283 42.31 -28.17 18.06
C ALA A 283 42.37 -27.58 19.48
N ARG A 284 42.68 -28.45 20.45
CA ARG A 284 43.59 -28.26 21.61
C ARG A 284 43.67 -26.90 22.32
N GLY A 285 43.24 -26.90 23.58
CA GLY A 285 44.18 -26.89 24.73
C GLY A 285 44.39 -25.58 25.52
N ALA A 286 44.38 -25.74 26.86
CA ALA A 286 44.77 -24.85 27.97
C ALA A 286 43.73 -23.77 28.39
N GLU A 287 43.07 -23.89 29.56
CA GLU A 287 43.53 -23.46 30.91
C GLU A 287 43.89 -21.95 30.92
N THR A 288 43.40 -21.03 31.77
CA THR A 288 43.00 -21.06 33.19
C THR A 288 42.36 -19.70 33.60
N THR A 289 41.43 -19.73 34.57
CA THR A 289 41.12 -18.77 35.68
C THR A 289 41.28 -17.23 35.61
N GLY A 290 40.30 -16.51 36.20
CA GLY A 290 40.49 -15.27 37.00
C GLY A 290 39.67 -14.05 36.51
N ALA A 291 38.56 -13.66 37.14
CA ALA A 291 38.41 -12.84 38.35
C ALA A 291 38.48 -11.29 38.15
N SER A 292 37.34 -10.65 38.45
CA SER A 292 37.17 -9.36 39.16
C SER A 292 37.58 -8.01 38.53
N GLY A 293 36.55 -7.15 38.36
CA GLY A 293 36.53 -5.84 39.04
C GLY A 293 36.84 -4.54 38.25
N PRO A 294 36.40 -3.37 38.75
CA PRO A 294 35.78 -2.30 37.94
C PRO A 294 36.49 -0.93 38.03
N VAL A 295 36.22 0.00 37.10
CA VAL A 295 36.40 1.46 37.33
C VAL A 295 35.58 2.34 36.36
N SER A 296 34.71 3.19 36.91
CA SER A 296 34.32 4.54 36.43
C SER A 296 35.21 5.58 37.17
N PRO A 297 35.28 6.91 36.91
CA PRO A 297 34.22 7.81 36.40
C PRO A 297 34.69 9.11 35.64
N SER A 298 33.75 10.06 35.48
CA SER A 298 33.90 11.54 35.33
C SER A 298 34.01 12.07 33.88
N SER A 299 33.42 13.21 33.44
CA SER A 299 32.73 14.34 34.10
C SER A 299 32.04 15.26 33.06
N THR A 300 30.98 15.96 33.49
CA THR A 300 30.31 17.20 32.97
C THR A 300 31.33 18.37 32.84
N PRO A 301 31.06 19.61 32.31
CA PRO A 301 29.78 20.31 32.03
C PRO A 301 29.70 21.27 30.80
N ALA A 302 28.53 21.92 30.67
CA ALA A 302 28.11 22.96 29.70
C ALA A 302 28.91 24.27 29.73
N PRO A 303 28.69 25.17 28.74
CA PRO A 303 27.98 26.43 29.06
C PRO A 303 27.09 27.02 27.92
N ALA A 304 26.17 27.93 28.30
CA ALA A 304 25.55 28.98 27.46
C ALA A 304 26.41 30.29 27.56
N PRO A 305 26.07 31.51 27.06
CA PRO A 305 24.90 32.03 26.31
C PRO A 305 25.25 33.05 25.18
N THR A 306 24.24 33.79 24.67
CA THR A 306 24.23 35.26 24.36
C THR A 306 24.01 35.74 22.89
N SER A 307 22.84 36.38 22.70
CA SER A 307 22.48 37.60 21.95
C SER A 307 22.91 37.89 20.50
N GLY A 308 21.93 38.34 19.69
CA GLY A 308 22.17 39.22 18.53
C GLY A 308 20.99 39.41 17.57
N LEU A 309 20.10 40.37 17.86
CA LEU A 309 19.25 41.06 16.86
C LEU A 309 20.07 42.19 16.18
N PRO A 310 19.83 42.55 14.90
CA PRO A 310 18.86 43.60 14.51
C PRO A 310 18.03 43.20 13.24
N SER A 311 16.74 43.49 13.13
CA SER A 311 16.04 44.74 12.71
C SER A 311 16.12 45.15 11.23
N SER A 312 14.92 45.48 10.69
CA SER A 312 14.60 46.29 9.49
C SER A 312 14.86 45.60 8.14
N GLU A 313 14.03 45.66 7.09
CA GLU A 313 13.00 46.61 6.65
C GLU A 313 12.12 45.92 5.58
N GLY A 314 10.80 46.14 5.63
CA GLY A 314 9.92 46.03 4.45
C GLY A 314 9.73 47.43 3.85
N PRO A 315 9.37 47.54 2.55
CA PRO A 315 7.99 47.92 2.17
C PRO A 315 7.48 47.08 0.98
N SER A 316 6.22 46.61 0.95
CA SER A 316 4.95 47.31 0.66
C SER A 316 4.59 47.48 -0.83
N VAL A 317 3.59 46.68 -1.24
CA VAL A 317 2.39 47.01 -2.06
C VAL A 317 2.54 47.41 -3.53
N GLY A 318 1.77 46.73 -4.39
CA GLY A 318 1.53 47.12 -5.78
C GLY A 318 0.50 46.23 -6.48
N GLU A 319 -0.77 46.50 -6.21
CA GLU A 319 -1.99 45.91 -6.76
C GLU A 319 -2.23 46.34 -8.21
N SER A 320 -2.70 45.44 -9.09
CA SER A 320 -3.59 45.81 -10.22
C SER A 320 -4.22 44.59 -10.90
N ALA A 321 -5.50 44.80 -11.22
CA ALA A 321 -6.51 43.81 -11.53
C ALA A 321 -6.57 43.40 -13.02
N GLY A 322 -7.03 42.16 -13.23
CA GLY A 322 -8.21 41.86 -14.06
C GLY A 322 -8.09 41.93 -15.58
N ALA A 323 -8.08 40.76 -16.23
CA ALA A 323 -8.80 40.53 -17.47
C ALA A 323 -9.17 39.05 -17.62
N SER A 324 -10.47 38.81 -17.71
CA SER A 324 -11.11 37.54 -18.03
C SER A 324 -10.95 37.24 -19.52
N ALA A 325 -10.47 36.05 -19.87
CA ALA A 325 -10.63 35.47 -21.20
C ALA A 325 -10.55 33.95 -21.14
N SER A 326 -11.69 33.29 -21.35
CA SER A 326 -11.80 31.87 -21.66
C SER A 326 -10.93 31.52 -22.86
N ALA A 327 -9.99 30.58 -22.68
CA ALA A 327 -9.33 29.90 -23.78
C ALA A 327 -9.13 28.43 -23.41
N SER A 328 -9.66 27.54 -24.25
CA SER A 328 -9.60 26.09 -24.13
C SER A 328 -8.19 25.57 -23.86
N LEU A 329 -8.05 24.76 -22.80
CA LEU A 329 -6.83 24.01 -22.51
C LEU A 329 -6.69 22.82 -23.49
N PRO A 330 -5.60 22.73 -24.30
CA PRO A 330 -5.21 21.48 -24.94
C PRO A 330 -4.59 20.53 -23.91
N PRO A 331 -4.51 19.21 -24.19
CA PRO A 331 -4.13 18.18 -23.21
C PRO A 331 -2.74 18.46 -22.61
N SER A 332 -2.71 18.48 -21.28
CA SER A 332 -1.53 18.69 -20.44
C SER A 332 -0.43 17.68 -20.80
N LYS A 333 0.59 18.14 -21.53
CA LYS A 333 1.89 17.45 -21.64
C LYS A 333 2.48 17.34 -20.24
N ALA A 334 2.94 16.14 -19.89
CA ALA A 334 3.74 15.89 -18.69
C ALA A 334 4.89 16.91 -18.55
N PRO A 335 5.27 17.32 -17.33
CA PRO A 335 6.43 18.18 -17.14
C PRO A 335 7.68 17.45 -17.64
N VAL A 336 8.22 17.94 -18.76
CA VAL A 336 9.52 17.54 -19.28
C VAL A 336 10.56 18.02 -18.28
N PHE A 337 11.42 17.11 -17.80
CA PHE A 337 12.59 17.47 -17.02
C PHE A 337 13.45 18.42 -17.86
N VAL A 338 13.55 19.67 -17.41
CA VAL A 338 14.47 20.63 -18.00
C VAL A 338 15.77 20.46 -17.22
N PRO A 339 16.81 19.81 -17.79
CA PRO A 339 18.11 19.80 -17.14
C PRO A 339 18.55 21.27 -16.91
N PRO A 340 19.22 21.57 -15.79
CA PRO A 340 19.71 22.91 -15.52
C PRO A 340 20.52 23.46 -16.69
N SER A 341 20.36 24.74 -17.02
CA SER A 341 21.12 25.38 -18.10
C SER A 341 22.62 25.39 -17.76
N GLY A 342 23.40 24.54 -18.44
CA GLY A 342 24.84 24.41 -18.20
C GLY A 342 25.34 23.00 -18.50
N ARG A 343 26.65 22.77 -18.32
CA ARG A 343 27.22 21.42 -18.37
C ARG A 343 26.81 20.70 -17.09
N THR A 344 26.15 19.56 -17.22
CA THR A 344 25.73 18.68 -16.12
C THR A 344 26.57 17.41 -16.10
N TRP A 345 26.76 16.81 -14.93
CA TRP A 345 27.43 15.51 -14.77
C TRP A 345 26.47 14.53 -14.09
N SER A 346 26.14 13.44 -14.75
CA SER A 346 25.26 12.41 -14.21
C SER A 346 26.00 11.52 -13.20
N LEU A 347 25.41 11.33 -12.02
CA LEU A 347 25.90 10.33 -11.05
C LEU A 347 25.72 8.88 -11.54
N VAL A 348 24.93 8.67 -12.60
CA VAL A 348 24.72 7.34 -13.21
C VAL A 348 25.84 6.97 -14.19
N ARG A 349 26.46 7.96 -14.84
CA ARG A 349 27.37 7.72 -15.98
C ARG A 349 28.70 8.45 -15.90
N ASP A 350 28.70 9.68 -15.42
CA ASP A 350 29.84 10.59 -15.54
C ASP A 350 30.71 10.63 -14.27
N VAL A 351 30.16 10.25 -13.12
CA VAL A 351 30.86 10.25 -11.83
C VAL A 351 30.68 8.91 -11.14
N ALA A 352 31.79 8.19 -10.96
CA ALA A 352 31.78 6.91 -10.27
C ALA A 352 31.61 7.10 -8.75
N PRO A 353 30.83 6.25 -8.07
CA PRO A 353 30.80 6.21 -6.62
C PRO A 353 32.13 5.71 -6.07
N MET A 354 32.47 6.15 -4.86
CA MET A 354 33.55 5.60 -4.06
C MET A 354 33.22 4.15 -3.69
N ASP A 355 34.24 3.29 -3.65
CA ASP A 355 34.11 1.97 -3.07
C ASP A 355 34.25 2.10 -1.56
N ASP A 356 33.11 2.13 -0.86
CA ASP A 356 33.04 2.24 0.60
C ASP A 356 32.90 0.87 1.30
N GLY A 357 33.08 -0.22 0.54
CA GLY A 357 32.97 -1.60 1.06
C GLY A 357 31.53 -2.02 1.39
N THR A 358 30.53 -1.21 1.05
CA THR A 358 29.12 -1.56 1.28
C THR A 358 28.70 -2.67 0.31
N ALA A 359 28.11 -3.75 0.85
CA ALA A 359 27.61 -4.87 0.05
C ALA A 359 26.43 -4.49 -0.85
N TRP A 360 25.69 -3.44 -0.47
CA TRP A 360 24.45 -3.00 -1.10
C TRP A 360 24.69 -1.80 -2.03
N LYS A 361 24.92 -2.07 -3.32
CA LYS A 361 25.19 -1.06 -4.35
C LYS A 361 23.95 -0.79 -5.20
N TYR A 362 23.89 0.42 -5.78
CA TYR A 362 22.85 0.77 -6.73
C TYR A 362 22.99 0.01 -8.03
N GLU A 363 21.87 -0.43 -8.58
CA GLU A 363 21.77 -0.84 -9.97
C GLU A 363 21.44 0.38 -10.85
N THR A 364 22.00 0.41 -12.06
CA THR A 364 21.70 1.46 -13.04
C THR A 364 20.76 0.92 -14.10
N GLY A 365 19.67 1.63 -14.41
CA GLY A 365 18.76 1.14 -15.45
C GLY A 365 17.48 1.95 -15.62
N LYS A 366 16.56 1.34 -16.37
CA LYS A 366 15.23 1.88 -16.62
C LYS A 366 14.29 1.49 -15.48
N VAL A 367 13.60 2.46 -14.89
CA VAL A 367 12.54 2.26 -13.89
C VAL A 367 11.24 2.86 -14.37
N ARG A 368 10.12 2.24 -14.02
CA ARG A 368 8.80 2.83 -14.17
C ARG A 368 8.29 3.34 -12.83
N VAL A 369 7.93 4.62 -12.73
CA VAL A 369 7.36 5.25 -11.54
C VAL A 369 6.08 5.98 -11.92
N ASN A 370 4.98 5.66 -11.25
CA ASN A 370 3.63 6.16 -11.50
C ASN A 370 3.29 6.15 -12.99
N THR A 371 3.43 4.99 -13.63
CA THR A 371 3.19 4.74 -15.06
C THR A 371 4.11 5.48 -16.05
N LYS A 372 5.14 6.18 -15.56
CA LYS A 372 6.12 6.90 -16.38
C LYS A 372 7.45 6.17 -16.41
N ASP A 373 7.99 5.97 -17.60
CA ASP A 373 9.28 5.31 -17.81
C ASP A 373 10.44 6.31 -17.68
N TYR A 374 11.41 6.00 -16.81
CA TYR A 374 12.62 6.77 -16.55
C TYR A 374 13.85 5.93 -16.95
N PRO A 375 14.60 6.32 -17.99
CA PRO A 375 15.66 5.48 -18.55
C PRO A 375 17.00 5.55 -17.79
N THR A 376 17.21 6.56 -16.96
CA THR A 376 18.48 6.82 -16.28
C THR A 376 18.22 6.96 -14.79
N THR A 377 18.44 5.88 -14.05
CA THR A 377 18.17 5.85 -12.61
C THR A 377 19.29 5.13 -11.84
N LEU A 378 19.43 5.46 -10.56
CA LEU A 378 20.07 4.61 -9.55
C LEU A 378 18.95 3.97 -8.74
N GLN A 379 18.77 2.66 -8.87
CA GLN A 379 17.69 1.91 -8.22
C GLN A 379 18.26 0.91 -7.21
N ALA A 380 17.55 0.73 -6.10
CA ALA A 380 17.80 -0.33 -5.14
C ALA A 380 16.62 -0.42 -4.17
N TYR A 381 16.53 -1.53 -3.45
CA TYR A 381 15.66 -1.63 -2.28
C TYR A 381 16.30 -1.17 -0.98
N GLN A 382 17.62 -1.33 -0.90
CA GLN A 382 18.47 -0.81 0.15
C GLN A 382 19.84 -0.59 -0.48
N ALA A 383 20.37 0.62 -0.41
CA ALA A 383 21.70 0.93 -0.93
C ALA A 383 22.25 2.19 -0.27
N SER A 384 23.57 2.28 -0.26
CA SER A 384 24.31 3.50 0.05
C SER A 384 25.35 3.69 -1.03
N GLY A 385 25.43 4.89 -1.58
CA GLY A 385 26.45 5.27 -2.55
C GLY A 385 27.03 6.62 -2.17
N THR A 386 28.35 6.72 -2.12
CA THR A 386 29.06 7.96 -1.80
C THR A 386 29.83 8.44 -3.02
N TRP A 387 29.70 9.71 -3.37
CA TRP A 387 30.45 10.33 -4.47
C TRP A 387 31.36 11.42 -3.93
N GLN A 388 32.61 11.42 -4.40
CA GLN A 388 33.57 12.46 -4.09
C GLN A 388 33.40 13.64 -5.04
N LEU A 389 33.09 14.81 -4.47
CA LEU A 389 32.77 16.03 -5.20
C LEU A 389 33.96 17.00 -5.31
N ASP A 390 34.93 16.89 -4.40
CA ASP A 390 36.11 17.76 -4.31
C ASP A 390 35.78 19.27 -4.32
N ARG A 391 34.60 19.66 -3.81
CA ARG A 391 34.12 21.06 -3.81
C ARG A 391 33.96 21.66 -5.22
N LYS A 392 33.83 20.82 -6.25
CA LYS A 392 33.78 21.26 -7.66
C LYS A 392 32.38 21.63 -8.14
N TYR A 393 31.34 21.23 -7.42
CA TYR A 393 29.93 21.31 -7.83
C TYR A 393 29.14 22.23 -6.92
N THR A 394 28.05 22.81 -7.43
CA THR A 394 27.22 23.76 -6.70
C THR A 394 25.83 23.22 -6.37
N SER A 395 25.29 22.28 -7.16
CA SER A 395 24.04 21.63 -6.78
C SER A 395 23.92 20.21 -7.32
N LEU A 396 23.11 19.40 -6.64
CA LEU A 396 22.59 18.12 -7.11
C LEU A 396 21.11 18.28 -7.41
N VAL A 397 20.71 17.98 -8.63
CA VAL A 397 19.30 17.93 -9.05
C VAL A 397 18.94 16.48 -9.36
N THR A 398 17.83 16.02 -8.80
CA THR A 398 17.36 14.65 -9.02
C THR A 398 15.84 14.59 -8.86
N ARG A 399 15.24 13.49 -9.28
CA ARG A 399 13.87 13.12 -8.96
C ARG A 399 13.86 11.84 -8.16
N LEU A 400 12.90 11.70 -7.26
CA LEU A 400 12.74 10.54 -6.40
C LEU A 400 11.46 9.81 -6.81
N GLY A 401 11.45 8.49 -6.70
CA GLY A 401 10.26 7.72 -6.99
C GLY A 401 10.36 6.28 -6.53
N VAL A 402 9.21 5.68 -6.25
CA VAL A 402 9.11 4.26 -5.92
C VAL A 402 8.68 3.51 -7.19
N SER A 403 9.39 2.42 -7.49
CA SER A 403 9.09 1.58 -8.65
C SER A 403 7.66 1.08 -8.62
N ASP A 404 6.99 1.11 -9.77
CA ASP A 404 5.65 0.57 -9.94
C ASP A 404 5.58 -0.92 -9.62
N THR A 405 6.71 -1.63 -9.53
CA THR A 405 6.75 -3.05 -9.14
C THR A 405 6.54 -3.29 -7.65
N ALA A 406 6.68 -2.26 -6.80
CA ALA A 406 6.48 -2.34 -5.36
C ALA A 406 5.01 -2.62 -4.96
N ALA A 407 4.78 -3.27 -3.82
CA ALA A 407 3.42 -3.60 -3.38
C ALA A 407 2.73 -2.36 -2.80
N SER A 408 1.40 -2.26 -2.95
CA SER A 408 0.63 -1.17 -2.34
C SER A 408 0.76 -1.22 -0.82
N GLY A 409 1.27 -0.14 -0.22
CA GLY A 409 1.51 -0.04 1.23
C GLY A 409 2.99 -0.10 1.62
N ASP A 410 3.89 -0.45 0.70
CA ASP A 410 5.32 -0.31 0.92
C ASP A 410 5.72 1.17 0.94
N SER A 411 6.84 1.49 1.59
CA SER A 411 7.43 2.82 1.55
C SER A 411 8.95 2.73 1.43
N VAL A 412 9.56 3.78 0.89
CA VAL A 412 11.01 3.92 0.76
C VAL A 412 11.41 5.28 1.31
N VAL A 413 12.42 5.28 2.17
CA VAL A 413 13.07 6.46 2.72
C VAL A 413 14.31 6.77 1.88
N PHE A 414 14.32 7.96 1.30
CA PHE A 414 15.42 8.55 0.55
C PHE A 414 16.13 9.54 1.45
N THR A 415 17.42 9.31 1.72
CA THR A 415 18.24 10.20 2.53
C THR A 415 19.42 10.70 1.71
N VAL A 416 19.65 12.01 1.75
CA VAL A 416 20.84 12.66 1.20
C VAL A 416 21.69 13.18 2.33
N GLU A 417 22.94 12.79 2.34
CA GLU A 417 23.97 13.31 3.23
C GLU A 417 24.99 14.11 2.44
N VAL A 418 25.41 15.25 2.98
CA VAL A 418 26.49 16.09 2.44
C VAL A 418 27.54 16.22 3.53
N ASP A 419 28.77 15.80 3.24
CA ASP A 419 29.86 15.76 4.23
C ASP A 419 29.45 15.08 5.56
N ASP A 420 28.77 13.93 5.45
CA ASP A 420 28.26 13.09 6.55
C ASP A 420 27.12 13.71 7.40
N GLU A 421 26.57 14.86 6.98
CA GLU A 421 25.37 15.46 7.59
C GLU A 421 24.12 15.19 6.74
N VAL A 422 23.05 14.72 7.37
CA VAL A 422 21.74 14.52 6.71
C VAL A 422 21.15 15.89 6.36
N VAL A 423 21.17 16.24 5.08
CA VAL A 423 20.60 17.49 4.58
C VAL A 423 19.14 17.34 4.15
N ARG A 424 18.74 16.12 3.78
CA ARG A 424 17.37 15.84 3.35
C ARG A 424 16.99 14.38 3.58
N GLU A 425 15.77 14.19 4.01
CA GLU A 425 15.13 12.87 4.13
C GLU A 425 13.68 12.97 3.65
N ILE A 426 13.26 12.06 2.78
CA ILE A 426 11.92 12.02 2.21
C ILE A 426 11.44 10.56 2.18
N THR A 427 10.22 10.30 2.63
CA THR A 427 9.56 9.00 2.49
C THR A 427 8.55 9.03 1.36
N MET A 428 8.64 8.09 0.42
CA MET A 428 7.69 7.95 -0.68
C MET A 428 7.07 6.55 -0.71
N GLY A 429 5.86 6.46 -1.26
CA GLY A 429 5.14 5.21 -1.52
C GLY A 429 4.90 4.96 -3.02
N PRO A 430 4.56 3.72 -3.40
CA PRO A 430 4.17 3.38 -4.77
C PRO A 430 2.93 4.19 -5.23
N GLY A 431 2.91 4.57 -6.52
CA GLY A 431 1.81 5.34 -7.11
C GLY A 431 1.88 6.86 -6.87
N GLN A 432 2.84 7.34 -6.08
CA GLN A 432 3.12 8.77 -5.98
C GLN A 432 3.88 9.25 -7.23
N ASP A 433 3.56 10.47 -7.68
CA ASP A 433 4.33 11.12 -8.74
C ASP A 433 5.80 11.32 -8.31
N ALA A 434 6.70 11.23 -9.28
CA ALA A 434 8.12 11.45 -9.02
C ALA A 434 8.38 12.86 -8.48
N GLU A 435 9.03 12.96 -7.32
CA GLU A 435 9.27 14.24 -6.63
C GLU A 435 10.62 14.82 -7.04
N SER A 436 10.64 16.06 -7.52
CA SER A 436 11.88 16.76 -7.87
C SER A 436 12.55 17.34 -6.63
N MET A 437 13.86 17.20 -6.56
CA MET A 437 14.68 17.68 -5.47
C MET A 437 15.93 18.38 -5.98
N THR A 438 16.34 19.45 -5.30
CA THR A 438 17.60 20.15 -5.54
C THR A 438 18.30 20.38 -4.20
N ILE A 439 19.56 19.97 -4.12
CA ILE A 439 20.41 20.07 -2.93
C ILE A 439 21.57 21.01 -3.24
N ASP A 440 21.83 21.97 -2.35
CA ASP A 440 23.00 22.86 -2.45
C ASP A 440 24.27 22.07 -2.06
N LEU A 441 25.27 22.11 -2.92
CA LEU A 441 26.55 21.42 -2.76
C LEU A 441 27.74 22.40 -2.70
N ARG A 442 27.50 23.71 -2.53
CA ARG A 442 28.57 24.71 -2.46
C ARG A 442 29.56 24.38 -1.34
N GLY A 443 30.79 24.07 -1.74
CA GLY A 443 31.88 23.73 -0.80
C GLY A 443 31.85 22.29 -0.29
N ALA A 444 30.88 21.47 -0.72
CA ALA A 444 30.74 20.07 -0.33
C ALA A 444 31.91 19.22 -0.84
N PHE A 445 32.49 18.40 0.04
CA PHE A 445 33.54 17.47 -0.34
C PHE A 445 32.99 16.14 -0.85
N ARG A 446 31.88 15.65 -0.27
CA ARG A 446 31.21 14.39 -0.61
C ARG A 446 29.69 14.53 -0.53
N VAL A 447 29.01 13.68 -1.29
CA VAL A 447 27.56 13.45 -1.17
C VAL A 447 27.29 11.97 -1.08
N THR A 448 26.41 11.57 -0.19
CA THR A 448 25.97 10.19 -0.02
C THR A 448 24.46 10.09 -0.23
N LEU A 449 24.05 9.19 -1.11
CA LEU A 449 22.65 8.88 -1.37
C LEU A 449 22.34 7.54 -0.72
N LYS A 450 21.40 7.55 0.23
CA LYS A 450 20.95 6.35 0.94
C LYS A 450 19.50 6.06 0.65
N LEU A 451 19.23 4.78 0.50
CA LEU A 451 17.90 4.27 0.27
C LEU A 451 17.64 3.19 1.32
N HIS A 452 16.57 3.36 2.07
CA HIS A 452 16.17 2.43 3.11
C HIS A 452 14.67 2.14 3.02
N ASN A 453 14.30 0.88 3.08
CA ASN A 453 12.91 0.46 3.18
C ASN A 453 12.58 0.16 4.66
N PRO A 454 11.76 0.99 5.34
CA PRO A 454 11.41 0.80 6.75
C PRO A 454 10.42 -0.34 6.98
N SER A 455 9.88 -0.95 5.91
CA SER A 455 8.86 -2.00 5.99
C SER A 455 9.49 -3.33 6.42
N VAL A 456 8.99 -3.94 7.50
CA VAL A 456 9.41 -5.27 8.01
C VAL A 456 8.61 -6.41 7.33
N GLY A 457 7.98 -6.11 6.19
CA GLY A 457 7.16 -7.05 5.42
C GLY A 457 7.97 -7.86 4.41
N LEU A 458 7.37 -8.96 3.91
CA LEU A 458 7.97 -9.90 2.93
C LEU A 458 8.15 -9.31 1.51
N THR A 459 7.80 -8.04 1.29
CA THR A 459 7.85 -7.35 -0.02
C THR A 459 8.85 -6.22 0.01
N VAL A 460 9.69 -6.18 -1.02
CA VAL A 460 10.85 -5.30 -1.11
C VAL A 460 10.55 -4.26 -2.20
N ALA A 461 10.26 -3.02 -1.79
CA ALA A 461 10.04 -1.91 -2.71
C ALA A 461 11.38 -1.33 -3.18
N ASP A 462 11.58 -1.27 -4.50
CA ASP A 462 12.73 -0.59 -5.11
C ASP A 462 12.43 0.90 -5.22
N GLY A 463 13.25 1.73 -4.59
CA GLY A 463 13.24 3.17 -4.85
C GLY A 463 14.26 3.52 -5.92
N ALA A 464 14.05 4.68 -6.57
CA ALA A 464 14.89 5.15 -7.65
C ALA A 464 15.24 6.63 -7.48
N TRP A 465 16.55 6.92 -7.56
CA TRP A 465 17.06 8.25 -7.86
C TRP A 465 17.04 8.42 -9.37
N ILE A 466 16.11 9.22 -9.85
CA ILE A 466 15.85 9.47 -11.27
C ILE A 466 16.67 10.67 -11.73
N ASP A 467 17.44 10.47 -12.81
CA ASP A 467 18.29 11.48 -13.43
C ASP A 467 19.12 12.32 -12.42
N PRO A 468 19.86 11.72 -11.47
CA PRO A 468 20.69 12.48 -10.54
C PRO A 468 21.85 13.14 -11.30
N VAL A 469 21.85 14.47 -11.33
CA VAL A 469 22.83 15.29 -12.05
C VAL A 469 23.43 16.37 -11.16
N LEU A 470 24.75 16.55 -11.26
CA LEU A 470 25.50 17.62 -10.63
C LEU A 470 25.63 18.80 -11.58
N THR A 471 25.59 20.02 -11.04
CA THR A 471 25.87 21.27 -11.75
C THR A 471 27.05 22.01 -11.13
N LYS A 472 27.60 22.96 -11.88
CA LYS A 472 28.63 23.90 -11.42
C LYS A 472 28.11 25.32 -11.47
#